data_AF-A0A1F5IMK4-F1
#
_entry.id   AF-A0A1F5IMK4-F1
#
_cell.length_a   1.000
_cell.length_b   1.000
_cell.length_c   1.000
_cell.angle_alpha   90.00
_cell.angle_beta   90.00
_cell.angle_gamma   90.00
#
_symmetry.space_group_name_H-M   'P 1'
#
loop_
_entity.id
_entity.type
_entity.pdbx_description
1 polymer ?
#
loop_
_entity_poly.entity_id
_entity_poly.type
_entity_poly.pdbx_seq_one_letter_code
_entity_poly.pdbx_strand_id
1 'polypeptide(L)'
;MTKSIVTYSSLVFACLVVVVAFVTATTYTQLAVAAILYPILIFFAYKVLPLRIMVWDSKKAEPEVEEKVQAHEKSDQTESETTGISDINKRAFLKLIGATGLSFFLISVFGRRVESLLLGQNLAQIPPSGRIPSEGVTSAAAASPTDGYKISEIDDNLVGYYGFINKDGGWFIMKGDNNTGSFRYVKGDSDFAGNWKNREKLKYDYFHNVFI
;
A
#
# COMPACT_ATOMS: atom_id res chain seq x y z
N MET A 1 15.45 24.12 32.95
CA MET A 1 14.68 22.86 32.82
C MET A 1 13.31 23.03 32.18
N THR A 2 12.61 24.16 32.35
CA THR A 2 11.25 24.39 31.82
C THR A 2 11.14 24.47 30.29
N LYS A 3 12.14 25.05 29.61
CA LYS A 3 12.10 25.24 28.15
C LYS A 3 11.93 23.92 27.39
N SER A 4 12.69 22.89 27.76
CA SER A 4 12.64 21.58 27.07
C SER A 4 11.29 20.88 27.26
N ILE A 5 10.73 20.91 28.46
CA ILE A 5 9.42 20.30 28.76
C ILE A 5 8.30 20.98 27.95
N VAL A 6 8.32 22.30 27.84
CA VAL A 6 7.34 23.05 27.02
C VAL A 6 7.46 22.67 25.55
N THR A 7 8.68 22.52 25.03
CA THR A 7 8.89 22.13 23.62
C THR A 7 8.42 20.69 23.34
N TYR A 8 8.69 19.74 24.25
CA TYR A 8 8.21 18.37 24.09
C TYR A 8 6.69 18.25 24.23
N SER A 9 6.09 18.98 25.19
CA SER A 9 4.62 19.01 25.34
C SER A 9 3.94 19.62 24.11
N SER A 10 4.52 20.69 23.54
CA SER A 10 4.04 21.30 22.29
C SER A 10 4.16 20.34 21.10
N LEU A 11 5.25 19.57 21.02
CA LEU A 11 5.43 18.55 19.98
C LEU A 11 4.37 17.43 20.07
N VAL A 12 4.12 16.93 21.29
CA VAL A 12 3.10 15.89 21.53
C VAL A 12 1.71 16.41 21.16
N PHE A 13 1.40 17.65 21.54
CA PHE A 13 0.13 18.29 21.19
C PHE A 13 -0.02 18.47 19.67
N ALA A 14 1.02 18.96 18.99
CA ALA A 14 1.02 19.10 17.53
C ALA A 14 0.84 17.75 16.83
N CYS A 15 1.45 16.68 17.34
CA CYS A 15 1.29 15.33 16.82
C CYS A 15 -0.15 14.83 16.96
N LEU A 16 -0.76 15.06 18.12
CA LEU A 16 -2.17 14.75 18.36
C LEU A 16 -3.10 15.52 17.40
N VAL A 17 -2.85 16.81 17.19
CA VAL A 17 -3.63 17.64 16.27
C VAL A 17 -3.54 17.10 14.84
N VAL A 18 -2.36 16.69 14.39
CA VAL A 18 -2.19 16.09 13.05
C VAL A 18 -2.93 14.76 12.95
N VAL A 19 -2.83 13.89 13.96
CA VAL A 19 -3.58 12.61 13.97
C VAL A 19 -5.09 12.85 13.90
N VAL A 20 -5.61 13.78 14.70
CA VAL A 20 -7.04 14.14 14.66
C VAL A 20 -7.43 14.71 13.29
N ALA A 21 -6.60 15.57 12.69
CA ALA A 21 -6.86 16.11 11.36
C ALA A 21 -6.94 15.01 10.27
N PHE A 22 -6.11 13.97 10.37
CA PHE A 22 -6.18 12.81 9.47
C PHE A 22 -7.43 11.94 9.72
N VAL A 23 -7.78 11.68 10.99
CA VAL A 23 -8.96 10.86 11.34
C VAL A 23 -10.27 11.56 10.96
N THR A 24 -10.31 12.88 11.04
CA THR A 24 -11.52 13.69 10.76
C THR A 24 -11.64 14.08 9.28
N ALA A 25 -10.63 13.79 8.45
CA ALA A 25 -10.67 14.11 7.03
C ALA A 25 -11.69 13.23 6.31
N THR A 26 -12.84 13.82 5.96
CA THR A 26 -13.92 13.15 5.21
C THR A 26 -13.84 13.44 3.71
N THR A 27 -13.01 14.41 3.32
CA THR A 27 -12.87 14.86 1.93
C THR A 27 -11.41 14.81 1.46
N TYR A 28 -11.20 14.58 0.17
CA TYR A 28 -9.86 14.53 -0.44
C TYR A 28 -9.07 15.83 -0.25
N THR A 29 -9.75 16.98 -0.23
CA THR A 29 -9.13 18.28 0.00
C THR A 29 -8.60 18.42 1.44
N GLN A 30 -9.35 17.93 2.43
CA GLN A 30 -8.89 17.91 3.83
C GLN A 30 -7.70 16.96 4.03
N LEU A 31 -7.71 15.82 3.34
CA LEU A 31 -6.60 14.88 3.36
C LEU A 31 -5.32 15.47 2.73
N ALA A 32 -5.43 16.21 1.63
CA ALA A 32 -4.30 16.89 0.99
C ALA A 32 -3.68 17.95 1.91
N VAL A 33 -4.49 18.72 2.63
CA VAL A 33 -4.01 19.71 3.60
C VAL A 33 -3.33 19.03 4.79
N ALA A 34 -3.89 17.95 5.32
CA ALA A 34 -3.27 17.17 6.40
C ALA A 34 -1.92 16.55 5.97
N ALA A 35 -1.83 16.08 4.72
CA ALA A 35 -0.59 15.54 4.14
C ALA A 35 0.53 16.59 4.03
N ILE A 36 0.21 17.86 3.77
CA ILE A 36 1.18 18.97 3.73
C ILE A 36 1.66 19.36 5.14
N LEU A 37 0.80 19.23 6.15
CA LEU A 37 1.15 19.54 7.54
C LEU A 37 2.12 18.50 8.16
N TYR A 38 2.10 17.27 7.66
CA TYR A 38 2.96 16.19 8.14
C TYR A 38 4.47 16.43 8.00
N PRO A 39 5.04 16.83 6.83
CA PRO A 39 6.46 17.14 6.69
C PRO A 39 6.89 18.34 7.54
N ILE A 40 5.99 19.31 7.78
CA ILE A 40 6.25 20.45 8.67
C ILE A 40 6.41 19.96 10.12
N LEU A 41 5.56 19.02 10.56
CA LEU A 41 5.69 18.39 11.87
C LEU A 41 6.99 17.60 12.00
N ILE A 42 7.37 16.84 10.98
CA ILE A 42 8.66 16.10 10.95
C ILE A 42 9.85 17.06 11.07
N PHE A 43 9.81 18.18 10.36
CA PHE A 43 10.86 19.19 10.45
C PHE A 43 10.98 19.76 11.87
N PHE A 44 9.85 20.06 12.52
CA PHE A 44 9.84 20.49 13.92
C PHE A 44 10.33 19.38 14.87
N ALA A 45 9.93 18.13 14.65
CA ALA A 45 10.41 16.99 15.43
C ALA A 45 11.93 16.83 15.33
N TYR A 46 12.49 16.95 14.12
CA TYR A 46 13.93 16.85 13.89
C TYR A 46 14.72 17.98 14.56
N LYS A 47 14.12 19.17 14.67
CA LYS A 47 14.74 20.32 15.34
C LYS A 47 14.68 20.22 16.88
N VAL A 48 13.64 19.57 17.42
CA VAL A 48 13.40 19.44 18.87
C VAL A 48 14.05 18.20 19.46
N LEU A 49 14.16 17.12 18.67
CA LEU A 49 14.92 15.93 19.03
C LEU A 49 16.36 16.14 18.57
N PRO A 50 17.34 16.35 19.47
CA PRO A 50 18.73 16.26 19.07
C PRO A 50 18.97 14.81 18.67
N LEU A 51 18.87 14.49 17.38
CA LEU A 51 19.45 13.27 16.84
C LEU A 51 20.94 13.38 17.09
N ARG A 52 21.40 12.87 18.25
CA ARG A 52 22.78 12.49 18.44
C ARG A 52 23.02 11.34 17.49
N ILE A 53 23.36 11.68 16.25
CA ILE A 53 24.05 10.78 15.34
C ILE A 53 25.36 10.47 16.07
N MET A 54 25.39 9.31 16.71
CA MET A 54 26.55 8.78 17.41
C MET A 54 27.60 8.50 16.35
N VAL A 55 28.44 9.51 16.09
CA VAL A 55 29.67 9.36 15.30
C VAL A 55 30.54 8.41 16.10
N TRP A 56 30.62 7.17 15.64
CA TRP A 56 31.50 6.16 16.18
C TRP A 56 32.91 6.47 15.67
N ASP A 57 33.69 7.19 16.46
CA ASP A 57 35.14 7.29 16.27
C ASP A 57 35.74 5.90 16.49
N SER A 58 35.89 5.14 15.41
CA SER A 58 36.74 3.95 15.40
C SER A 58 38.19 4.44 15.50
N LYS A 59 38.72 4.52 16.73
CA LYS A 59 40.16 4.53 16.97
C LYS A 59 40.74 3.29 16.31
N LYS A 60 41.42 3.49 15.19
CA LYS A 60 42.26 2.50 14.54
C LYS A 60 43.45 2.26 15.47
N ALA A 61 43.44 1.15 16.19
CA ALA A 61 44.59 0.69 16.94
C ALA A 61 45.65 0.21 15.94
N GLU A 62 46.77 0.90 15.92
CA GLU A 62 48.02 0.53 15.26
C GLU A 62 48.69 -0.58 16.09
N PRO A 63 49.12 -1.71 15.50
CA PRO A 63 49.85 -2.73 16.23
C PRO A 63 51.36 -2.43 16.17
N GLU A 64 51.90 -1.99 17.31
CA GLU A 64 53.33 -2.07 17.61
C GLU A 64 53.66 -3.48 18.18
N VAL A 65 54.90 -3.89 17.96
CA VAL A 65 55.42 -5.25 17.76
C VAL A 65 56.10 -5.82 19.04
N GLU A 66 55.99 -7.16 19.23
CA GLU A 66 56.84 -8.09 20.05
C GLU A 66 56.85 -7.90 21.60
N GLU A 67 57.03 -8.89 22.51
CA GLU A 67 57.60 -10.25 22.52
C GLU A 67 57.23 -10.99 23.86
N LYS A 68 57.22 -12.35 23.85
CA LYS A 68 57.44 -13.36 24.95
C LYS A 68 56.61 -13.34 26.28
N VAL A 69 55.78 -14.34 26.61
CA VAL A 69 56.00 -15.74 27.09
C VAL A 69 56.31 -15.89 28.60
N GLN A 70 55.31 -16.30 29.42
CA GLN A 70 55.26 -17.47 30.37
C GLN A 70 54.32 -17.32 31.60
N ALA A 71 53.41 -18.31 31.72
CA ALA A 71 53.13 -19.22 32.86
C ALA A 71 52.38 -18.83 34.18
N HIS A 72 51.44 -19.74 34.52
CA HIS A 72 50.77 -20.11 35.80
C HIS A 72 49.82 -19.10 36.49
N GLU A 73 48.81 -19.48 37.27
CA GLU A 73 47.85 -20.59 37.36
C GLU A 73 46.89 -20.22 38.51
N LYS A 74 45.60 -20.55 38.37
CA LYS A 74 44.62 -20.84 39.44
C LYS A 74 44.03 -19.70 40.31
N SER A 75 42.74 -19.42 40.07
CA SER A 75 41.69 -19.53 41.10
C SER A 75 40.32 -19.65 40.45
N ASP A 76 39.46 -20.39 41.13
CA ASP A 76 38.27 -21.12 40.70
C ASP A 76 36.97 -20.28 40.80
N GLN A 77 35.91 -20.80 40.15
CA GLN A 77 34.46 -20.53 40.29
C GLN A 77 33.77 -19.53 39.32
N THR A 78 33.25 -20.14 38.24
CA THR A 78 31.83 -20.25 37.89
C THR A 78 30.97 -18.99 37.69
N GLU A 79 30.37 -18.96 36.48
CA GLU A 79 29.12 -18.34 36.03
C GLU A 79 29.15 -17.12 35.10
N SER A 80 28.42 -17.31 33.98
CA SER A 80 28.05 -16.39 32.91
C SER A 80 29.07 -16.13 31.79
N GLU A 81 29.33 -17.17 31.00
CA GLU A 81 29.39 -16.99 29.53
C GLU A 81 28.04 -16.42 29.03
N THR A 82 28.10 -15.62 27.95
CA THR A 82 26.99 -15.14 27.08
C THR A 82 26.54 -13.67 27.14
N THR A 83 27.41 -12.70 27.38
CA THR A 83 27.03 -11.26 27.27
C THR A 83 27.28 -10.59 25.91
N GLY A 84 27.84 -11.28 24.91
CA GLY A 84 28.12 -10.67 23.58
C GLY A 84 27.14 -11.05 22.45
N ILE A 85 26.57 -12.26 22.48
CA ILE A 85 25.87 -12.85 21.31
C ILE A 85 24.35 -12.57 21.32
N SER A 86 23.77 -12.17 22.46
CA SER A 86 22.30 -11.96 22.55
C SER A 86 21.83 -10.61 21.99
N ASP A 87 22.62 -9.53 22.11
CA ASP A 87 22.12 -8.17 21.85
C ASP A 87 22.05 -7.82 20.35
N ILE A 88 23.02 -8.29 19.57
CA ILE A 88 23.01 -8.16 18.10
C ILE A 88 21.83 -8.91 17.49
N ASN A 89 21.55 -10.13 17.95
CA ASN A 89 20.44 -10.93 17.47
C ASN A 89 19.08 -10.33 17.88
N LYS A 90 18.96 -9.80 19.11
CA LYS A 90 17.76 -9.08 19.56
C LYS A 90 17.51 -7.83 18.74
N ARG A 91 18.55 -7.04 18.44
CA ARG A 91 18.42 -5.84 17.59
C ARG A 91 18.11 -6.20 16.14
N ALA A 92 18.70 -7.26 15.59
CA ALA A 92 18.39 -7.74 14.24
C ALA A 92 16.94 -8.24 14.15
N PHE A 93 16.48 -8.99 15.16
CA PHE A 93 15.10 -9.45 15.28
C PHE A 93 14.12 -8.28 15.39
N LEU A 94 14.40 -7.28 16.23
CA LEU A 94 13.53 -6.11 16.39
C LEU A 94 13.47 -5.27 15.12
N LYS A 95 14.59 -5.15 14.40
CA LYS A 95 14.63 -4.50 13.06
C LYS A 95 13.83 -5.28 12.03
N LEU A 96 13.91 -6.61 12.05
CA LEU A 96 13.19 -7.47 11.12
C LEU A 96 11.68 -7.39 11.37
N ILE A 97 11.23 -7.58 12.61
CA ILE A 97 9.81 -7.46 12.96
C ILE A 97 9.29 -6.05 12.65
N GLY A 98 10.05 -5.01 12.99
CA GLY A 98 9.67 -3.63 12.72
C GLY A 98 9.57 -3.32 11.22
N ALA A 99 10.56 -3.73 10.43
CA ALA A 99 10.58 -3.50 8.98
C ALA A 99 9.49 -4.30 8.26
N THR A 100 9.31 -5.57 8.63
CA THR A 100 8.28 -6.44 8.05
C THR A 100 6.89 -5.96 8.43
N GLY A 101 6.64 -5.64 9.70
CA GLY A 101 5.35 -5.10 10.15
C GLY A 101 5.01 -3.77 9.49
N LEU A 102 5.96 -2.85 9.39
CA LEU A 102 5.78 -1.58 8.69
C LEU A 102 5.51 -1.79 7.20
N SER A 103 6.20 -2.74 6.57
CA SER A 103 5.97 -3.08 5.15
C SER A 103 4.57 -3.64 4.92
N PHE A 104 4.11 -4.57 5.76
CA PHE A 104 2.74 -5.09 5.69
C PHE A 104 1.69 -4.01 5.95
N PHE A 105 1.96 -3.09 6.88
CA PHE A 105 1.08 -1.96 7.14
C PHE A 105 0.97 -1.04 5.91
N LEU A 106 2.11 -0.69 5.28
CA LEU A 106 2.13 0.11 4.06
C LEU A 106 1.43 -0.62 2.89
N ILE A 107 1.66 -1.93 2.73
CA ILE A 107 0.97 -2.74 1.72
C ILE A 107 -0.53 -2.82 2.01
N SER A 108 -0.97 -2.88 3.28
CA SER A 108 -2.39 -2.87 3.63
C SER A 108 -3.07 -1.53 3.29
N VAL A 109 -2.39 -0.41 3.58
CA VAL A 109 -2.91 0.94 3.32
C VAL A 109 -2.90 1.27 1.82
N PHE A 110 -1.81 0.93 1.11
CA PHE A 110 -1.61 1.35 -0.27
C PHE A 110 -1.91 0.24 -1.30
N GLY A 111 -1.81 -1.04 -0.92
CA GLY A 111 -1.99 -2.19 -1.82
C GLY A 111 -3.37 -2.29 -2.43
N ARG A 112 -4.42 -1.91 -1.68
CA ARG A 112 -5.79 -1.80 -2.23
C ARG A 112 -5.90 -0.82 -3.40
N ARG A 113 -5.01 0.18 -3.48
CA ARG A 113 -4.97 1.17 -4.58
C ARG A 113 -4.03 0.74 -5.70
N VAL A 114 -2.98 -0.03 -5.41
CA VAL A 114 -2.04 -0.50 -6.43
C VAL A 114 -2.67 -1.59 -7.31
N GLU A 115 -3.55 -2.44 -6.79
CA GLU A 115 -4.33 -3.38 -7.63
C GLU A 115 -5.17 -2.64 -8.69
N SER A 116 -5.74 -1.48 -8.35
CA SER A 116 -6.48 -0.65 -9.31
C SER A 116 -5.60 0.07 -10.35
N LEU A 117 -4.30 0.25 -10.07
CA LEU A 117 -3.35 0.93 -10.95
C LEU A 117 -2.54 -0.06 -11.81
N LEU A 118 -2.19 -1.24 -11.29
CA LEU A 118 -1.48 -2.29 -12.02
C LEU A 118 -2.40 -3.10 -12.95
N LEU A 119 -3.69 -3.24 -12.63
CA LEU A 119 -4.69 -3.77 -13.56
C LEU A 119 -5.38 -2.69 -14.41
N GLY A 120 -5.18 -1.40 -14.10
CA GLY A 120 -5.79 -0.26 -14.79
C GLY A 120 -4.91 0.39 -15.87
N GLN A 121 -3.63 0.05 -15.96
CA GLN A 121 -2.77 0.48 -17.06
C GLN A 121 -2.99 -0.41 -18.28
N ASN A 122 -4.02 -0.03 -19.05
CA ASN A 122 -3.95 0.09 -20.50
C ASN A 122 -2.75 -0.64 -21.14
N LEU A 123 -2.95 -1.89 -21.53
CA LEU A 123 -2.41 -2.39 -22.80
C LEU A 123 -3.09 -1.63 -23.96
N ALA A 124 -3.05 -0.30 -23.92
CA ALA A 124 -3.24 0.53 -25.09
C ALA A 124 -2.01 0.26 -25.95
N GLN A 125 -2.12 -0.76 -26.78
CA GLN A 125 -1.40 -0.83 -28.04
C GLN A 125 -1.64 0.51 -28.72
N ILE A 126 -0.64 1.38 -28.64
CA ILE A 126 -0.46 2.44 -29.62
C ILE A 126 -0.14 1.68 -30.91
N PRO A 127 -1.01 1.68 -31.95
CA PRO A 127 -0.53 1.25 -33.25
C PRO A 127 0.32 2.40 -33.80
N PRO A 128 1.61 2.22 -34.09
CA PRO A 128 2.28 3.14 -35.01
C PRO A 128 1.59 2.95 -36.37
N SER A 129 0.92 4.01 -36.81
CA SER A 129 0.43 4.11 -38.18
C SER A 129 1.59 3.84 -39.15
N GLY A 130 1.36 2.93 -40.08
CA GLY A 130 2.20 2.76 -41.26
C GLY A 130 2.90 1.40 -41.35
N ARG A 131 2.19 0.39 -41.85
CA ARG A 131 2.63 -0.56 -42.89
C ARG A 131 1.60 -1.67 -43.08
N ILE A 132 0.94 -1.67 -44.24
CA ILE A 132 0.47 -2.88 -44.93
C ILE A 132 1.68 -3.27 -45.82
N PRO A 133 2.15 -4.53 -45.87
CA PRO A 133 1.33 -5.63 -46.38
C PRO A 133 1.56 -7.03 -45.80
N SER A 134 0.59 -7.88 -46.14
CA SER A 134 0.77 -9.27 -46.59
C SER A 134 0.11 -10.31 -45.70
N GLU A 135 -0.71 -11.10 -46.38
CA GLU A 135 -1.49 -12.25 -45.93
C GLU A 135 -0.77 -13.09 -44.87
N GLY A 136 -1.42 -13.17 -43.72
CA GLY A 136 -1.11 -14.11 -42.66
C GLY A 136 -2.28 -14.03 -41.72
N VAL A 137 -3.06 -15.10 -41.65
CA VAL A 137 -4.19 -15.28 -40.74
C VAL A 137 -3.67 -15.07 -39.31
N THR A 138 -3.68 -13.82 -38.84
CA THR A 138 -3.47 -13.51 -37.44
C THR A 138 -4.81 -13.79 -36.78
N SER A 139 -4.82 -14.92 -36.08
CA SER A 139 -5.88 -15.33 -35.15
C SER A 139 -6.49 -14.09 -34.51
N ALA A 140 -7.73 -13.77 -34.89
CA ALA A 140 -8.51 -12.76 -34.21
C ALA A 140 -8.53 -13.20 -32.75
N ALA A 141 -7.78 -12.50 -31.90
CA ALA A 141 -7.81 -12.72 -30.47
C ALA A 141 -9.28 -12.74 -30.09
N ALA A 142 -9.76 -13.87 -29.57
CA ALA A 142 -11.18 -14.09 -29.29
C ALA A 142 -11.68 -12.87 -28.51
N ALA A 143 -12.55 -12.07 -29.12
CA ALA A 143 -13.03 -10.85 -28.53
C ALA A 143 -13.68 -11.21 -27.19
N SER A 144 -13.25 -10.55 -26.10
CA SER A 144 -13.90 -10.74 -24.80
C SER A 144 -15.38 -10.40 -24.94
N PRO A 145 -16.31 -11.13 -24.33
CA PRO A 145 -17.74 -10.84 -24.42
C PRO A 145 -18.12 -9.50 -23.76
N THR A 146 -17.22 -8.91 -22.98
CA THR A 146 -17.34 -7.55 -22.42
C THR A 146 -16.60 -6.49 -23.23
N ASP A 147 -16.00 -6.86 -24.35
CA ASP A 147 -15.32 -5.90 -25.21
C ASP A 147 -16.33 -4.89 -25.79
N GLY A 148 -15.92 -3.63 -25.87
CA GLY A 148 -16.78 -2.53 -26.29
C GLY A 148 -17.74 -1.97 -25.23
N TYR A 149 -17.89 -2.59 -24.07
CA TYR A 149 -18.64 -2.02 -22.95
C TYR A 149 -17.79 -1.02 -22.16
N LYS A 150 -18.39 0.12 -21.80
CA LYS A 150 -17.74 1.17 -21.00
C LYS A 150 -18.52 1.44 -19.73
N ILE A 151 -17.80 1.81 -18.67
CA ILE A 151 -18.41 2.16 -17.40
C ILE A 151 -19.30 3.40 -17.57
N SER A 152 -20.52 3.34 -17.03
CA SER A 152 -21.51 4.41 -17.09
C SER A 152 -21.89 4.91 -15.70
N GLU A 153 -22.13 4.00 -14.75
CA GLU A 153 -22.53 4.36 -13.38
C GLU A 153 -21.82 3.49 -12.35
N ILE A 154 -21.59 4.08 -11.17
CA ILE A 154 -20.92 3.44 -10.04
C ILE A 154 -21.72 3.74 -8.78
N ASP A 155 -21.99 2.69 -8.02
CA ASP A 155 -22.59 2.77 -6.69
C ASP A 155 -21.72 1.97 -5.72
N ASP A 156 -20.87 2.67 -4.98
CA ASP A 156 -19.80 2.10 -4.14
C ASP A 156 -20.21 2.04 -2.66
N ASN A 157 -21.27 1.29 -2.39
CA ASN A 157 -21.74 0.99 -1.04
C ASN A 157 -21.11 -0.31 -0.49
N LEU A 158 -21.62 -0.83 0.64
CA LEU A 158 -21.14 -2.11 1.21
C LEU A 158 -21.22 -3.27 0.19
N VAL A 159 -22.29 -3.26 -0.61
CA VAL A 159 -22.42 -4.03 -1.84
C VAL A 159 -22.23 -3.04 -2.99
N GLY A 160 -21.16 -3.21 -3.75
CA GLY A 160 -20.83 -2.36 -4.89
C GLY A 160 -21.60 -2.78 -6.14
N TYR A 161 -22.10 -1.81 -6.90
CA TYR A 161 -22.69 -2.02 -8.21
C TYR A 161 -21.98 -1.16 -9.25
N TYR A 162 -21.62 -1.77 -10.38
CA TYR A 162 -20.91 -1.11 -11.48
C TYR A 162 -21.66 -1.38 -12.77
N GLY A 163 -22.15 -0.32 -13.41
CA GLY A 163 -22.95 -0.39 -14.62
C GLY A 163 -22.10 -0.07 -15.84
N PHE A 164 -22.23 -0.89 -16.88
CA PHE A 164 -21.50 -0.77 -18.12
C PHE A 164 -22.47 -0.77 -19.30
N ILE A 165 -22.21 0.07 -20.31
CA ILE A 165 -23.05 0.20 -21.50
C ILE A 165 -22.14 0.16 -22.75
N ASN A 166 -22.57 -0.53 -23.79
CA ASN A 166 -21.89 -0.56 -25.09
C ASN A 166 -22.45 0.51 -26.05
N LYS A 167 -21.89 0.61 -27.26
CA LYS A 167 -22.34 1.60 -28.26
C LYS A 167 -23.76 1.32 -28.78
N ASP A 168 -24.21 0.07 -28.69
CA ASP A 168 -25.50 -0.39 -29.19
C ASP A 168 -26.63 -0.25 -28.16
N GLY A 169 -26.33 0.25 -26.95
CA GLY A 169 -27.29 0.42 -25.85
C GLY A 169 -27.46 -0.82 -24.97
N GLY A 170 -26.82 -1.93 -25.31
CA GLY A 170 -26.69 -3.10 -24.45
C GLY A 170 -25.89 -2.77 -23.21
N TRP A 171 -26.22 -3.41 -22.09
CA TRP A 171 -25.65 -3.10 -20.80
C TRP A 171 -25.43 -4.34 -19.95
N PHE A 172 -24.54 -4.22 -18.98
CA PHE A 172 -24.44 -5.17 -17.88
C PHE A 172 -24.14 -4.46 -16.57
N ILE A 173 -24.54 -5.08 -15.46
CA ILE A 173 -24.24 -4.61 -14.11
C ILE A 173 -23.44 -5.70 -13.41
N MET A 174 -22.29 -5.31 -12.87
CA MET A 174 -21.48 -6.12 -11.97
C MET A 174 -21.85 -5.77 -10.53
N LYS A 175 -22.23 -6.78 -9.74
CA LYS A 175 -22.44 -6.70 -8.31
C LYS A 175 -21.22 -7.29 -7.60
N GLY A 176 -20.55 -6.50 -6.77
CA GLY A 176 -19.45 -6.92 -5.92
C GLY A 176 -19.87 -6.92 -4.45
N ASP A 177 -19.65 -8.03 -3.76
CA ASP A 177 -19.82 -8.11 -2.30
C ASP A 177 -18.45 -7.98 -1.62
N ASN A 178 -18.22 -6.85 -0.95
CA ASN A 178 -16.94 -6.53 -0.30
C ASN A 178 -16.65 -7.43 0.91
N ASN A 179 -17.64 -8.11 1.48
CA ASN A 179 -17.43 -9.02 2.61
C ASN A 179 -16.97 -10.40 2.15
N THR A 180 -17.49 -10.89 1.02
CA THR A 180 -17.18 -12.22 0.48
C THR A 180 -16.17 -12.21 -0.66
N GLY A 181 -15.89 -11.04 -1.25
CA GLY A 181 -15.07 -10.90 -2.45
C GLY A 181 -15.72 -11.52 -3.70
N SER A 182 -17.04 -11.73 -3.68
CA SER A 182 -17.75 -12.40 -4.77
C SER A 182 -18.31 -11.41 -5.79
N PHE A 183 -18.19 -11.75 -7.07
CA PHE A 183 -18.75 -10.99 -8.18
C PHE A 183 -19.88 -11.75 -8.86
N ARG A 184 -20.94 -11.03 -9.20
CA ARG A 184 -22.06 -11.53 -9.99
C ARG A 184 -22.45 -10.50 -11.05
N TYR A 185 -23.05 -10.97 -12.12
CA TYR A 185 -23.33 -10.18 -13.32
C TYR A 185 -24.79 -10.34 -13.72
N VAL A 186 -25.32 -9.32 -14.38
CA VAL A 186 -26.60 -9.35 -15.08
C VAL A 186 -26.46 -8.48 -16.32
N LYS A 187 -27.07 -8.89 -17.44
CA LYS A 187 -27.02 -8.12 -18.70
C LYS A 187 -28.43 -7.88 -19.23
N GLY A 188 -28.55 -6.88 -20.11
CA GLY A 188 -29.76 -6.63 -20.88
C GLY A 188 -29.42 -5.84 -22.14
N ASP A 189 -30.35 -5.83 -23.10
CA ASP A 189 -30.11 -5.23 -24.42
C ASP A 189 -30.54 -3.76 -24.50
N SER A 190 -31.37 -3.30 -23.57
CA SER A 190 -31.90 -1.92 -23.54
C SER A 190 -32.44 -1.51 -22.17
N ASP A 191 -32.79 -0.23 -21.99
CA ASP A 191 -33.30 0.36 -20.74
C ASP A 191 -32.34 0.21 -19.53
N PHE A 192 -31.08 0.60 -19.73
CA PHE A 192 -30.12 0.62 -18.64
C PHE A 192 -30.60 1.48 -17.46
N ALA A 193 -31.18 2.65 -17.71
CA ALA A 193 -31.59 3.58 -16.65
C ALA A 193 -32.69 3.00 -15.75
N GLY A 194 -33.69 2.31 -16.31
CA GLY A 194 -34.73 1.64 -15.53
C GLY A 194 -34.18 0.46 -14.72
N ASN A 195 -33.30 -0.34 -15.32
CA ASN A 195 -32.67 -1.47 -14.64
C ASN A 195 -31.67 -1.03 -13.57
N TRP A 196 -30.93 0.05 -13.81
CA TRP A 196 -29.98 0.62 -12.85
C TRP A 196 -30.67 1.12 -11.58
N LYS A 197 -31.83 1.78 -11.71
CA LYS A 197 -32.67 2.17 -10.56
C LYS A 197 -33.13 0.98 -9.73
N ASN A 198 -33.33 -0.17 -10.38
CA ASN A 198 -33.76 -1.42 -9.75
C ASN A 198 -32.61 -2.43 -9.54
N ARG A 199 -31.35 -2.00 -9.63
CA ARG A 199 -30.16 -2.87 -9.64
C ARG A 199 -30.15 -3.88 -8.50
N GLU A 200 -30.53 -3.49 -7.29
CA GLU A 200 -30.53 -4.37 -6.13
C GLU A 200 -31.45 -5.59 -6.26
N LYS A 201 -32.52 -5.47 -7.06
CA LYS A 201 -33.58 -6.48 -7.22
C LYS A 201 -33.38 -7.36 -8.46
N LEU A 202 -32.35 -7.09 -9.26
CA LEU A 202 -32.06 -7.89 -10.44
C LEU A 202 -31.55 -9.30 -10.06
N LYS A 203 -31.79 -10.26 -10.95
CA LYS A 203 -31.28 -11.62 -10.79
C LYS A 203 -29.86 -11.70 -11.34
N TYR A 204 -28.89 -11.71 -10.43
CA TYR A 204 -27.48 -11.83 -10.80
C TYR A 204 -27.01 -13.28 -10.84
N ASP A 205 -26.07 -13.56 -11.73
CA ASP A 205 -25.47 -14.89 -11.92
C ASP A 205 -23.95 -14.80 -12.14
N TYR A 206 -23.27 -15.93 -12.29
CA TYR A 206 -21.86 -15.99 -12.62
C TYR A 206 -21.59 -15.51 -14.04
N PHE A 207 -20.39 -14.97 -14.27
CA PHE A 207 -19.98 -14.44 -15.57
C PHE A 207 -20.25 -15.39 -16.74
N HIS A 208 -19.86 -16.66 -16.60
CA HIS A 208 -20.01 -17.67 -17.64
C HIS A 208 -21.47 -18.02 -17.94
N ASN A 209 -22.42 -17.74 -17.05
CA ASN A 209 -23.86 -17.95 -17.31
C ASN A 209 -24.47 -16.76 -18.05
N VAL A 210 -23.89 -15.57 -17.87
CA VAL A 210 -24.39 -14.31 -18.45
C VAL A 210 -23.80 -14.05 -19.83
N PHE A 211 -22.52 -14.40 -20.04
CA PHE A 211 -21.74 -14.04 -21.23
C PHE A 211 -21.39 -15.25 -22.12
N ILE A 212 -22.33 -16.17 -22.30
CA ILE A 212 -22.26 -17.26 -23.29
C ILE A 212 -22.42 -16.70 -24.71
#